data_AF-A0A357D146-F1
#
_entry.id   AF-A0A357D146-F1
#
_cell.length_a   1.000
_cell.length_b   1.000
_cell.length_c   1.000
_cell.angle_alpha   90.00
_cell.angle_beta   90.00
_cell.angle_gamma   90.00
#
_symmetry.space_group_name_H-M   'P 1'
#
loop_
_entity.id
_entity.type
_entity.pdbx_description
1 polymer ?
#
loop_
_entity_poly.entity_id
_entity_poly.type
_entity_poly.pdbx_seq_one_letter_code
_entity_poly.pdbx_strand_id
1 'polypeptide(L)'
;MSKKTRLLSALLCLLVLLGSMTLTASAISFTVGNNIGTGKVQTTENVGLTTDGKVTYAKATYTDSGSRTQAVYALEFNPKTSDYLPYVYSKYTGTGSSTYNTAIQAEDKYGAEVIGGVNATFYATATGSTYAGYWVHDGRLAQATAGMQNDIITFSSGGEVRIVNSKLDFKLYLNGREISSKGGSGIIHVNKKSVVDNVDDRFYYWDAECGTKTDSLIAGTEILCKKLDFGELSIGNTLKGEVLEVRADSYYSAVGKDEFVLYVKNGSPLQASVTNAKVGDIVEIAVNEMIEASKPYTETANTSLAAQYPIVKNGVADLTESLSQLGAEFLNARAQRTSIGLKEDGTVLFICTAGRNITDGATGLTVYELADLM
;
A
#
# COMPACT_ATOMS: atom_id res chain seq x y z
N MET A 1 -28.39 -47.03 23.71
CA MET A 1 -28.38 -45.55 23.61
C MET A 1 -29.77 -45.00 23.88
N SER A 2 -29.88 -44.02 24.78
CA SER A 2 -31.17 -43.36 25.08
C SER A 2 -31.62 -42.48 23.90
N LYS A 3 -32.93 -42.17 23.80
CA LYS A 3 -33.45 -41.23 22.78
C LYS A 3 -32.74 -39.88 22.82
N LYS A 4 -32.34 -39.40 24.01
CA LYS A 4 -31.58 -38.16 24.19
C LYS A 4 -30.18 -38.24 23.57
N THR A 5 -29.50 -39.38 23.71
CA THR A 5 -28.16 -39.61 23.15
C THR A 5 -28.20 -39.63 21.62
N ARG A 6 -29.26 -40.20 21.01
CA ARG A 6 -29.45 -40.19 19.56
C ARG A 6 -29.72 -38.80 19.00
N LEU A 7 -30.51 -37.99 19.72
CA LEU A 7 -30.80 -36.60 19.33
C LEU A 7 -29.54 -35.72 19.39
N LEU A 8 -28.73 -35.89 20.43
CA LEU A 8 -27.48 -35.15 20.61
C LEU A 8 -26.44 -35.50 19.53
N SER A 9 -26.31 -36.78 19.19
CA SER A 9 -25.43 -37.22 18.09
C SER A 9 -25.90 -36.69 16.73
N ALA A 10 -27.21 -36.66 16.48
CA ALA A 10 -27.76 -36.09 15.24
C ALA A 10 -27.49 -34.58 15.13
N LEU A 11 -27.65 -33.83 16.24
CA LEU A 11 -27.34 -32.40 16.29
C LEU A 11 -25.85 -32.11 16.11
N LEU A 12 -24.99 -32.95 16.68
CA LEU A 12 -23.53 -32.81 16.54
C LEU A 12 -23.09 -33.10 15.10
N CYS A 13 -23.62 -34.15 14.46
CA CYS A 13 -23.38 -34.41 13.05
C CYS A 13 -23.88 -33.27 12.16
N LEU A 14 -25.04 -32.68 12.46
CA LEU A 14 -25.58 -31.55 11.72
C LEU A 14 -24.71 -30.30 11.89
N LEU A 15 -24.18 -30.04 13.09
CA LEU A 15 -23.25 -28.93 13.37
C LEU A 15 -21.88 -29.14 12.69
N VAL A 16 -21.40 -30.38 12.61
CA VAL A 16 -20.17 -30.73 11.85
C VAL A 16 -20.40 -30.62 10.34
N LEU A 17 -21.59 -31.01 9.85
CA LEU A 17 -21.97 -30.85 8.43
C LEU A 17 -22.16 -29.38 8.06
N LEU A 18 -22.79 -28.57 8.91
CA LEU A 18 -22.94 -27.13 8.70
C LEU A 18 -21.60 -26.39 8.85
N GLY A 19 -20.72 -26.83 9.76
CA GLY A 19 -19.37 -26.31 9.92
C GLY A 19 -18.39 -26.71 8.82
N SER A 20 -18.72 -27.72 7.99
CA SER A 20 -17.93 -28.16 6.84
C SER A 20 -18.49 -27.67 5.50
N MET A 21 -19.62 -26.94 5.50
CA MET A 21 -20.02 -26.12 4.35
C MET A 21 -19.10 -24.89 4.29
N THR A 22 -17.86 -25.13 3.89
CA THR A 22 -17.03 -24.06 3.31
C THR A 22 -17.78 -23.62 2.07
N LEU A 23 -18.36 -22.42 2.11
CA LEU A 23 -18.68 -21.69 0.90
C LEU A 23 -17.35 -21.54 0.18
N THR A 24 -17.09 -22.40 -0.80
CA THR A 24 -16.00 -22.16 -1.73
C THR A 24 -16.37 -20.85 -2.40
N ALA A 25 -15.62 -19.79 -2.05
CA ALA A 25 -15.69 -18.54 -2.76
C ALA A 25 -15.58 -18.87 -4.24
N SER A 26 -16.63 -18.60 -5.02
CA SER A 26 -16.58 -18.87 -6.45
C SER A 26 -15.49 -17.98 -7.03
N ALA A 27 -14.46 -18.62 -7.57
CA ALA A 27 -13.40 -17.93 -8.30
C ALA A 27 -14.02 -17.03 -9.38
N ILE A 28 -13.44 -15.84 -9.57
CA ILE A 28 -13.85 -14.98 -10.67
C ILE A 28 -13.76 -15.72 -12.01
N SER A 29 -14.85 -15.66 -12.77
CA SER A 29 -14.88 -16.17 -14.13
C SER A 29 -15.86 -15.36 -14.97
N PHE A 30 -15.48 -15.11 -16.21
CA PHE A 30 -16.35 -14.50 -17.20
C PHE A 30 -16.93 -15.55 -18.13
N THR A 31 -18.16 -15.35 -18.57
CA THR A 31 -18.85 -16.24 -19.53
C THR A 31 -19.34 -15.43 -20.72
N VAL A 32 -19.09 -15.93 -21.93
CA VAL A 32 -19.56 -15.30 -23.17
C VAL A 32 -21.09 -15.17 -23.14
N GLY A 33 -21.57 -13.97 -23.48
CA GLY A 33 -22.98 -13.64 -23.48
C GLY A 33 -23.55 -13.15 -22.15
N ASN A 34 -22.80 -13.24 -21.04
CA ASN A 34 -23.21 -12.59 -19.80
C ASN A 34 -23.00 -11.08 -19.87
N ASN A 35 -23.74 -10.35 -19.03
CA ASN A 35 -23.52 -8.93 -18.84
C ASN A 35 -22.34 -8.69 -17.90
N ILE A 36 -21.58 -7.64 -18.17
CA ILE A 36 -20.49 -7.15 -17.33
C ILE A 36 -20.44 -5.63 -17.42
N GLY A 37 -20.51 -4.95 -16.27
CA GLY A 37 -20.72 -3.50 -16.22
C GLY A 37 -21.87 -3.08 -17.14
N THR A 38 -21.56 -2.25 -18.14
CA THR A 38 -22.53 -1.71 -19.10
C THR A 38 -22.66 -2.50 -20.41
N GLY A 39 -22.06 -3.68 -20.51
CA GLY A 39 -21.93 -4.40 -21.79
C GLY A 39 -22.12 -5.91 -21.71
N LYS A 40 -21.95 -6.57 -22.86
CA LYS A 40 -22.08 -8.03 -23.03
C LYS A 40 -20.76 -8.65 -23.44
N VAL A 41 -20.34 -9.68 -22.71
CA VAL A 41 -19.08 -10.40 -22.93
C VAL A 41 -19.07 -11.08 -24.29
N GLN A 42 -17.99 -10.88 -25.05
CA GLN A 42 -17.77 -11.45 -26.38
C GLN A 42 -16.76 -12.59 -26.35
N THR A 43 -15.65 -12.40 -25.63
CA THR A 43 -14.61 -13.43 -25.46
C THR A 43 -14.18 -13.49 -24.02
N THR A 44 -13.70 -14.66 -23.60
CA THR A 44 -13.20 -14.88 -22.25
C THR A 44 -11.97 -15.76 -22.25
N GLU A 45 -11.18 -15.61 -21.20
CA GLU A 45 -10.11 -16.50 -20.79
C GLU A 45 -10.18 -16.61 -19.27
N ASN A 46 -10.31 -17.82 -18.74
CA ASN A 46 -10.36 -18.07 -17.29
C ASN A 46 -9.34 -19.15 -16.98
N VAL A 47 -8.40 -18.86 -16.08
CA VAL A 47 -7.23 -19.69 -15.81
C VAL A 47 -6.94 -19.71 -14.31
N GLY A 48 -6.62 -20.89 -13.77
CA GLY A 48 -5.96 -20.98 -12.47
C GLY A 48 -4.46 -20.69 -12.65
N LEU A 49 -3.93 -19.65 -12.01
CA LEU A 49 -2.53 -19.27 -12.14
C LEU A 49 -1.60 -20.14 -11.30
N THR A 50 -2.14 -20.83 -10.30
CA THR A 50 -1.38 -21.64 -9.35
C THR A 50 -1.85 -23.08 -9.37
N THR A 51 -0.95 -24.02 -9.05
CA THR A 51 -1.24 -25.45 -9.07
C THR A 51 -2.27 -25.88 -8.02
N ASP A 52 -2.40 -25.11 -6.95
CA ASP A 52 -3.40 -25.30 -5.90
C ASP A 52 -4.76 -24.64 -6.23
N GLY A 53 -4.85 -23.91 -7.36
CA GLY A 53 -6.05 -23.24 -7.83
C GLY A 53 -6.51 -22.06 -6.97
N LYS A 54 -5.69 -21.57 -6.03
CA LYS A 54 -6.09 -20.50 -5.10
C LYS A 54 -5.88 -19.08 -5.64
N VAL A 55 -5.12 -18.92 -6.73
CA VAL A 55 -5.05 -17.69 -7.49
C VAL A 55 -5.65 -17.92 -8.87
N THR A 56 -6.64 -17.12 -9.23
CA THR A 56 -7.28 -17.19 -10.55
C THR A 56 -7.11 -15.90 -11.33
N TYR A 57 -7.08 -16.07 -12.65
CA TYR A 57 -7.05 -15.01 -13.63
C TYR A 57 -8.26 -15.13 -14.55
N ALA A 58 -8.92 -14.01 -14.79
CA ALA A 58 -9.97 -13.93 -15.78
C ALA A 58 -9.76 -12.71 -16.68
N LYS A 59 -9.87 -12.89 -17.98
CA LYS A 59 -9.92 -11.83 -18.98
C LYS A 59 -11.25 -11.90 -19.72
N ALA A 60 -11.82 -10.75 -20.03
CA ALA A 60 -12.93 -10.66 -20.95
C ALA A 60 -12.78 -9.47 -21.89
N THR A 61 -13.19 -9.64 -23.15
CA THR A 61 -13.53 -8.51 -24.02
C THR A 61 -15.05 -8.41 -24.11
N TYR A 62 -15.57 -7.19 -24.12
CA TYR A 62 -17.01 -6.95 -24.15
C TYR A 62 -17.34 -5.71 -24.96
N THR A 63 -18.55 -5.68 -25.52
CA THR A 63 -19.09 -4.49 -26.18
C THR A 63 -20.01 -3.78 -25.20
N ASP A 64 -19.69 -2.53 -24.88
CA ASP A 64 -20.49 -1.71 -23.97
C ASP A 64 -21.74 -1.13 -24.63
N SER A 65 -22.61 -0.50 -23.83
CA SER A 65 -23.84 0.14 -24.29
C SER A 65 -23.63 1.25 -25.32
N GLY A 66 -22.42 1.82 -25.40
CA GLY A 66 -22.01 2.78 -26.41
C GLY A 66 -21.47 2.14 -27.69
N SER A 67 -21.60 0.82 -27.85
CA SER A 67 -21.03 0.04 -28.96
C SER A 67 -19.51 0.12 -29.05
N ARG A 68 -18.81 0.32 -27.93
CA ARG A 68 -17.35 0.37 -27.88
C ARG A 68 -16.81 -0.95 -27.37
N THR A 69 -15.64 -1.33 -27.90
CA THR A 69 -14.89 -2.46 -27.37
C THR A 69 -14.26 -2.06 -26.04
N GLN A 70 -14.37 -2.93 -25.05
CA GLN A 70 -13.70 -2.85 -23.75
C GLN A 70 -13.01 -4.17 -23.44
N ALA A 71 -12.00 -4.13 -22.57
CA ALA A 71 -11.39 -5.33 -22.03
C ALA A 71 -11.08 -5.16 -20.53
N VAL A 72 -11.34 -6.23 -19.78
CA VAL A 72 -11.09 -6.34 -18.35
C VAL A 72 -10.19 -7.53 -18.07
N TYR A 73 -9.36 -7.38 -17.06
CA TYR A 73 -8.42 -8.36 -16.53
C TYR A 73 -8.62 -8.41 -15.03
N ALA A 74 -8.78 -9.60 -14.48
CA ALA A 74 -9.04 -9.82 -13.08
C ALA A 74 -8.07 -10.83 -12.52
N LEU A 75 -7.51 -10.54 -11.35
CA LEU A 75 -6.78 -11.50 -10.53
C LEU A 75 -7.47 -11.61 -9.18
N GLU A 76 -7.71 -12.83 -8.72
CA GLU A 76 -8.46 -13.10 -7.49
C GLU A 76 -7.76 -14.15 -6.63
N PHE A 77 -7.76 -13.92 -5.32
CA PHE A 77 -7.32 -14.88 -4.31
C PHE A 77 -7.88 -14.48 -2.94
N ASN A 78 -7.93 -15.42 -2.00
CA ASN A 78 -8.35 -15.14 -0.63
C ASN A 78 -7.18 -15.34 0.33
N PRO A 79 -6.65 -14.26 0.95
CA PRO A 79 -5.47 -14.36 1.81
C PRO A 79 -5.72 -15.11 3.12
N LYS A 80 -6.98 -15.35 3.53
CA LYS A 80 -7.29 -16.18 4.72
C LYS A 80 -7.26 -17.68 4.45
N THR A 81 -7.45 -18.09 3.20
CA THR A 81 -7.54 -19.50 2.81
C THR A 81 -6.42 -19.94 1.88
N SER A 82 -5.51 -19.02 1.55
CA SER A 82 -4.35 -19.24 0.69
C SER A 82 -3.08 -18.65 1.31
N ASP A 83 -1.93 -19.06 0.79
CA ASP A 83 -0.62 -18.55 1.22
C ASP A 83 -0.19 -17.33 0.38
N TYR A 84 -1.12 -16.71 -0.34
CA TYR A 84 -0.88 -15.56 -1.20
C TYR A 84 -1.31 -14.26 -0.51
N LEU A 85 -0.45 -13.24 -0.60
CA LEU A 85 -0.67 -11.92 -0.03
C LEU A 85 -0.26 -10.85 -1.04
N PRO A 86 -0.91 -9.67 -1.06
CA PRO A 86 -0.37 -8.52 -1.78
C PRO A 86 1.00 -8.13 -1.23
N TYR A 87 1.87 -7.75 -2.15
CA TYR A 87 3.19 -7.21 -1.84
C TYR A 87 3.35 -5.87 -2.57
N VAL A 88 3.48 -4.78 -1.82
CA VAL A 88 3.65 -3.43 -2.40
C VAL A 88 5.14 -3.12 -2.45
N TYR A 89 5.69 -2.99 -3.65
CA TYR A 89 7.10 -2.69 -3.84
C TYR A 89 7.30 -1.67 -4.96
N SER A 90 8.18 -0.69 -4.72
CA SER A 90 8.50 0.37 -5.68
C SER A 90 9.96 0.37 -6.12
N LYS A 91 10.72 -0.69 -5.78
CA LYS A 91 12.20 -0.73 -5.86
C LYS A 91 12.87 0.25 -4.92
N TYR A 92 12.88 1.51 -5.35
CA TYR A 92 13.32 2.65 -4.58
C TYR A 92 12.18 3.63 -4.54
N THR A 93 11.81 3.97 -3.32
CA THR A 93 10.85 5.00 -3.00
C THR A 93 11.26 6.29 -3.72
N GLY A 94 10.46 6.79 -4.67
CA GLY A 94 10.84 7.95 -5.50
C GLY A 94 11.24 7.63 -6.95
N THR A 95 11.30 6.35 -7.35
CA THR A 95 11.62 5.96 -8.73
C THR A 95 10.51 5.12 -9.35
N GLY A 96 10.09 5.46 -10.57
CA GLY A 96 9.15 4.63 -11.32
C GLY A 96 9.84 3.37 -11.85
N SER A 97 9.20 2.21 -11.71
CA SER A 97 9.61 0.95 -12.35
C SER A 97 8.39 0.30 -13.01
N SER A 98 8.62 -0.45 -14.09
CA SER A 98 7.58 -1.30 -14.68
C SER A 98 7.25 -2.46 -13.73
N THR A 99 6.00 -2.87 -13.67
CA THR A 99 5.51 -3.96 -12.81
C THR A 99 6.33 -5.26 -12.93
N TYR A 100 6.73 -5.64 -14.15
CA TYR A 100 7.54 -6.84 -14.40
C TYR A 100 8.95 -6.76 -13.78
N ASN A 101 9.68 -5.66 -14.01
CA ASN A 101 11.01 -5.48 -13.41
C ASN A 101 10.94 -5.36 -11.88
N THR A 102 9.85 -4.80 -11.36
CA THR A 102 9.60 -4.76 -9.91
C THR A 102 9.37 -6.17 -9.35
N ALA A 103 8.66 -7.04 -10.08
CA ALA A 103 8.48 -8.43 -9.70
C ALA A 103 9.82 -9.17 -9.63
N ILE A 104 10.63 -9.14 -10.69
CA ILE A 104 11.96 -9.78 -10.71
C ILE A 104 12.83 -9.34 -9.52
N GLN A 105 12.78 -8.06 -9.18
CA GLN A 105 13.57 -7.54 -8.07
C GLN A 105 13.00 -7.91 -6.70
N ALA A 106 11.67 -8.03 -6.58
CA ALA A 106 11.07 -8.56 -5.37
C ALA A 106 11.47 -10.02 -5.14
N GLU A 107 11.51 -10.82 -6.22
CA GLU A 107 11.99 -12.21 -6.20
C GLU A 107 13.49 -12.27 -5.82
N ASP A 108 14.34 -11.48 -6.46
CA ASP A 108 15.79 -11.46 -6.20
C ASP A 108 16.14 -10.93 -4.80
N LYS A 109 15.52 -9.83 -4.38
CA LYS A 109 15.87 -9.12 -3.14
C LYS A 109 15.24 -9.74 -1.90
N TYR A 110 14.03 -10.27 -2.02
CA TYR A 110 13.23 -10.73 -0.87
C TYR A 110 12.85 -12.21 -0.96
N GLY A 111 13.21 -12.92 -2.04
CA GLY A 111 12.85 -14.32 -2.22
C GLY A 111 11.36 -14.55 -2.38
N ALA A 112 10.61 -13.51 -2.79
CA ALA A 112 9.19 -13.66 -3.09
C ALA A 112 8.98 -14.57 -4.31
N GLU A 113 7.83 -15.22 -4.40
CA GLU A 113 7.35 -15.88 -5.62
C GLU A 113 6.23 -15.02 -6.20
N VAL A 114 6.47 -14.34 -7.32
CA VAL A 114 5.50 -13.38 -7.86
C VAL A 114 4.58 -14.04 -8.87
N ILE A 115 3.31 -14.22 -8.49
CA ILE A 115 2.28 -14.83 -9.35
C ILE A 115 1.69 -13.82 -10.36
N GLY A 116 1.67 -12.53 -10.00
CA GLY A 116 1.13 -11.46 -10.82
C GLY A 116 1.32 -10.09 -10.17
N GLY A 117 1.00 -9.03 -10.90
CA GLY A 117 1.15 -7.67 -10.37
C GLY A 117 0.36 -6.63 -11.14
N VAL A 118 0.00 -5.56 -10.44
CA VAL A 118 -0.68 -4.38 -10.98
C VAL A 118 -0.02 -3.12 -10.42
N ASN A 119 -0.23 -1.96 -11.06
CA ASN A 119 0.12 -0.69 -10.41
C ASN A 119 -0.82 -0.41 -9.24
N ALA A 120 -0.36 0.39 -8.28
CA ALA A 120 -1.10 0.68 -7.05
C ALA A 120 -1.42 2.17 -6.91
N THR A 121 -0.70 2.89 -6.04
CA THR A 121 -1.04 4.23 -5.59
C THR A 121 -0.61 5.34 -6.56
N PHE A 122 -1.36 6.46 -6.55
CA PHE A 122 -0.94 7.69 -7.22
C PHE A 122 0.35 8.26 -6.63
N TYR A 123 1.27 8.64 -7.52
CA TYR A 123 2.55 9.23 -7.15
C TYR A 123 2.89 10.43 -8.03
N ALA A 124 3.75 11.29 -7.50
CA ALA A 124 4.25 12.44 -8.19
C ALA A 124 5.26 12.03 -9.24
N THR A 125 4.99 12.25 -10.52
CA THR A 125 5.97 11.91 -11.57
C THR A 125 7.26 12.73 -11.44
N ALA A 126 7.19 13.92 -10.83
CA ALA A 126 8.35 14.77 -10.58
C ALA A 126 9.26 14.27 -9.44
N THR A 127 8.70 13.59 -8.41
CA THR A 127 9.45 13.20 -7.21
C THR A 127 9.41 11.70 -6.89
N GLY A 128 8.56 10.94 -7.59
CA GLY A 128 8.21 9.55 -7.35
C GLY A 128 7.52 9.26 -6.01
N SER A 129 7.19 10.29 -5.21
CA SER A 129 6.56 10.12 -3.89
C SER A 129 5.05 10.00 -4.01
N THR A 130 4.39 9.20 -3.16
CA THR A 130 2.92 9.18 -3.12
C THR A 130 2.35 10.48 -2.57
N TYR A 131 1.18 10.81 -3.08
CA TYR A 131 0.41 11.98 -2.67
C TYR A 131 -0.51 11.72 -1.48
N ALA A 132 -0.77 10.46 -1.15
CA ALA A 132 -1.71 10.07 -0.12
C ALA A 132 -1.19 8.94 0.74
N GLY A 133 -1.55 9.03 2.01
CA GLY A 133 -1.32 8.03 3.03
C GLY A 133 0.14 7.64 3.16
N TYR A 134 0.33 6.35 3.34
CA TYR A 134 1.60 5.68 3.44
C TYR A 134 1.48 4.31 2.79
N TRP A 135 2.61 3.61 2.69
CA TRP A 135 2.58 2.18 2.44
C TRP A 135 3.56 1.46 3.34
N VAL A 136 3.20 0.22 3.64
CA VAL A 136 4.00 -0.73 4.40
C VAL A 136 4.33 -1.89 3.49
N HIS A 137 5.55 -2.40 3.60
CA HIS A 137 5.98 -3.65 2.98
C HIS A 137 6.78 -4.45 3.98
N ASP A 138 6.46 -5.74 4.11
CA ASP A 138 7.10 -6.63 5.07
C ASP A 138 7.07 -6.07 6.53
N GLY A 139 5.96 -5.44 6.91
CA GLY A 139 5.80 -4.80 8.23
C GLY A 139 6.55 -3.47 8.41
N ARG A 140 7.33 -3.03 7.42
CA ARG A 140 8.16 -1.83 7.47
C ARG A 140 7.47 -0.64 6.80
N LEU A 141 7.48 0.51 7.46
CA LEU A 141 6.94 1.76 6.93
C LEU A 141 7.88 2.33 5.85
N ALA A 142 7.55 2.09 4.59
CA ALA A 142 8.45 2.46 3.50
C ALA A 142 8.30 3.90 3.05
N GLN A 143 7.13 4.53 3.13
CA GLN A 143 6.96 5.95 2.83
C GLN A 143 5.78 6.52 3.59
N ALA A 144 5.90 7.73 4.14
CA ALA A 144 4.82 8.40 4.86
C ALA A 144 4.98 9.92 4.94
N THR A 145 3.92 10.60 5.38
CA THR A 145 3.95 12.02 5.76
C THR A 145 3.18 12.22 7.05
N ALA A 146 3.80 12.89 8.01
CA ALA A 146 3.24 13.11 9.34
C ALA A 146 1.91 13.86 9.27
N GLY A 147 0.91 13.39 10.00
CA GLY A 147 -0.39 14.02 10.12
C GLY A 147 -1.31 13.88 8.91
N MET A 148 -0.88 13.19 7.85
CA MET A 148 -1.71 12.92 6.68
C MET A 148 -2.71 11.81 7.03
N GLN A 149 -4.01 12.11 6.91
CA GLN A 149 -5.09 11.19 7.23
C GLN A 149 -5.74 10.68 5.94
N ASN A 150 -5.78 9.37 5.75
CA ASN A 150 -6.35 8.73 4.56
C ASN A 150 -6.98 7.39 4.90
N ASP A 151 -7.84 6.91 4.02
CA ASP A 151 -8.20 5.50 4.01
C ASP A 151 -7.02 4.68 3.49
N ILE A 152 -6.68 3.64 4.24
CA ILE A 152 -5.57 2.72 4.00
C ILE A 152 -6.14 1.31 3.94
N ILE A 153 -5.79 0.57 2.90
CA ILE A 153 -6.02 -0.87 2.88
C ILE A 153 -4.83 -1.56 3.55
N THR A 154 -5.12 -2.45 4.48
CA THR A 154 -4.15 -3.20 5.28
C THR A 154 -4.30 -4.69 5.01
N PHE A 155 -3.17 -5.39 4.94
CA PHE A 155 -3.07 -6.84 4.82
C PHE A 155 -2.19 -7.34 5.96
N SER A 156 -2.76 -8.11 6.88
CA SER A 156 -1.97 -8.78 7.92
C SER A 156 -1.33 -10.06 7.38
N SER A 157 -0.29 -10.55 8.06
CA SER A 157 0.32 -11.84 7.74
C SER A 157 -0.65 -13.03 7.93
N GLY A 158 -1.67 -12.88 8.77
CA GLY A 158 -2.75 -13.86 8.95
C GLY A 158 -3.86 -13.77 7.89
N GLY A 159 -3.67 -12.93 6.86
CA GLY A 159 -4.61 -12.78 5.75
C GLY A 159 -5.84 -11.93 6.07
N GLU A 160 -5.85 -11.20 7.18
CA GLU A 160 -6.91 -10.22 7.42
C GLU A 160 -6.72 -9.01 6.51
N VAL A 161 -7.81 -8.59 5.85
CA VAL A 161 -7.84 -7.42 5.00
C VAL A 161 -8.88 -6.43 5.50
N ARG A 162 -8.47 -5.16 5.67
CA ARG A 162 -9.34 -4.07 6.11
C ARG A 162 -9.00 -2.78 5.40
N ILE A 163 -10.03 -2.00 5.09
CA ILE A 163 -9.90 -0.58 4.78
C ILE A 163 -10.17 0.19 6.07
N VAL A 164 -9.20 0.97 6.52
CA VAL A 164 -9.24 1.72 7.78
C VAL A 164 -8.88 3.17 7.52
N ASN A 165 -9.47 4.09 8.27
CA ASN A 165 -9.05 5.47 8.24
C ASN A 165 -7.85 5.64 9.18
N SER A 166 -6.71 6.08 8.67
CA SER A 166 -5.44 6.06 9.40
C SER A 166 -4.74 7.42 9.34
N LYS A 167 -4.04 7.78 10.41
CA LYS A 167 -3.23 8.99 10.50
C LYS A 167 -1.98 8.71 11.33
N LEU A 168 -0.80 8.82 10.72
CA LEU A 168 0.46 8.59 11.41
C LEU A 168 1.06 9.88 11.99
N ASP A 169 1.67 9.78 13.16
CA ASP A 169 2.53 10.80 13.75
C ASP A 169 3.85 10.18 14.22
N PHE A 170 4.93 10.97 14.24
CA PHE A 170 6.26 10.48 14.61
C PHE A 170 6.79 11.22 15.83
N LYS A 171 7.39 10.49 16.77
CA LYS A 171 8.15 11.10 17.87
C LYS A 171 9.62 10.81 17.68
N LEU A 172 10.44 11.86 17.72
CA LEU A 172 11.88 11.79 17.54
C LEU A 172 12.55 12.13 18.87
N TYR A 173 13.48 11.29 19.30
CA TYR A 173 14.29 11.51 20.50
C TYR A 173 15.77 11.44 20.16
N LEU A 174 16.57 12.31 20.79
CA LEU A 174 18.03 12.24 20.80
C LEU A 174 18.49 12.17 22.26
N ASN A 175 19.12 11.06 22.67
CA ASN A 175 19.50 10.76 24.05
C ASN A 175 18.33 10.97 25.04
N GLY A 176 17.13 10.49 24.68
CA GLY A 176 15.91 10.61 25.48
C GLY A 176 15.27 12.00 25.49
N ARG A 177 15.88 13.02 24.86
CA ARG A 177 15.26 14.34 24.69
C ARG A 177 14.40 14.35 23.43
N GLU A 178 13.12 14.66 23.59
CA GLU A 178 12.20 14.82 22.46
C GLU A 178 12.59 16.04 21.61
N ILE A 179 12.58 15.83 20.29
CA ILE A 179 12.73 16.85 19.27
C ILE A 179 11.36 17.02 18.59
N SER A 180 10.76 18.19 18.78
CA SER A 180 9.42 18.51 18.27
C SER A 180 9.43 19.87 17.57
N SER A 181 8.50 20.06 16.62
CA SER A 181 8.31 21.32 15.91
C SER A 181 6.96 21.91 16.27
N LYS A 182 6.95 23.07 16.93
CA LYS A 182 5.72 23.78 17.37
C LYS A 182 4.73 22.88 18.14
N GLY A 183 5.24 21.94 18.94
CA GLY A 183 4.42 20.99 19.71
C GLY A 183 3.88 19.80 18.91
N GLY A 184 4.28 19.63 17.64
CA GLY A 184 4.02 18.45 16.82
C GLY A 184 5.30 17.69 16.47
N SER A 185 5.18 16.71 15.57
CA SER A 185 6.30 15.84 15.18
C SER A 185 7.54 16.60 14.73
N GLY A 186 8.71 16.14 15.19
CA GLY A 186 10.01 16.57 14.68
C GLY A 186 10.32 16.04 13.28
N ILE A 187 9.67 14.95 12.84
CA ILE A 187 9.83 14.36 11.51
C ILE A 187 8.59 14.68 10.68
N ILE A 188 8.77 15.04 9.41
CA ILE A 188 7.64 15.25 8.49
C ILE A 188 7.51 14.13 7.48
N HIS A 189 8.62 13.66 6.92
CA HIS A 189 8.59 12.78 5.78
C HIS A 189 9.48 11.57 6.03
N VAL A 190 8.94 10.40 5.69
CA VAL A 190 9.67 9.13 5.65
C VAL A 190 9.86 8.79 4.18
N ASN A 191 11.12 8.67 3.76
CA ASN A 191 11.53 8.24 2.42
C ASN A 191 10.84 9.00 1.27
N LYS A 192 10.57 10.30 1.45
CA LYS A 192 10.11 11.17 0.37
C LYS A 192 11.24 12.04 -0.13
N LYS A 193 11.31 12.19 -1.44
CA LYS A 193 12.23 13.12 -2.07
C LYS A 193 11.89 14.56 -1.68
N SER A 194 12.90 15.28 -1.21
CA SER A 194 12.74 16.71 -0.93
C SER A 194 12.56 17.50 -2.22
N VAL A 195 12.00 18.71 -2.14
CA VAL A 195 11.83 19.61 -3.29
C VAL A 195 12.55 20.92 -3.00
N VAL A 196 13.42 21.38 -3.91
CA VAL A 196 14.33 22.51 -3.69
C VAL A 196 13.60 23.75 -3.17
N ASP A 197 12.46 24.08 -3.77
CA ASP A 197 11.72 25.31 -3.47
C ASP A 197 10.83 25.21 -2.22
N ASN A 198 10.68 24.02 -1.62
CA ASN A 198 9.76 23.81 -0.51
C ASN A 198 10.20 22.65 0.41
N VAL A 199 11.44 22.71 0.89
CA VAL A 199 11.90 21.79 1.94
C VAL A 199 11.33 22.23 3.30
N ASP A 200 10.66 21.31 4.00
CA ASP A 200 10.08 21.57 5.34
C ASP A 200 11.18 21.89 6.37
N ASP A 201 10.83 22.59 7.45
CA ASP A 201 11.74 22.86 8.57
C ASP A 201 11.94 21.63 9.48
N ARG A 202 11.12 20.59 9.33
CA ARG A 202 11.24 19.33 10.07
C ARG A 202 12.18 18.34 9.42
N PHE A 203 12.49 17.28 10.16
CA PHE A 203 13.36 16.21 9.70
C PHE A 203 12.70 15.36 8.61
N TYR A 204 13.52 14.96 7.64
CA TYR A 204 13.25 13.86 6.72
C TYR A 204 14.00 12.64 7.24
N TYR A 205 13.34 11.49 7.25
CA TYR A 205 13.95 10.19 7.46
C TYR A 205 14.21 9.54 6.10
N TRP A 206 15.43 9.03 5.89
CA TRP A 206 15.79 8.22 4.75
C TRP A 206 16.52 6.95 5.15
N ASP A 207 16.18 5.83 4.53
CA ASP A 207 16.95 4.60 4.62
C ASP A 207 17.07 3.90 3.26
N ALA A 208 17.48 2.64 3.28
CA ALA A 208 17.72 1.85 2.07
C ALA A 208 16.48 1.66 1.17
N GLU A 209 15.28 2.06 1.62
CA GLU A 209 14.10 2.15 0.77
C GLU A 209 14.25 3.18 -0.35
N CYS A 210 15.07 4.23 -0.19
CA CYS A 210 15.40 5.17 -1.25
C CYS A 210 16.61 4.71 -2.11
N GLY A 211 17.18 3.54 -1.82
CA GLY A 211 18.39 3.03 -2.46
C GLY A 211 19.63 3.27 -1.61
N THR A 212 20.75 3.62 -2.24
CA THR A 212 22.04 3.74 -1.51
C THR A 212 22.37 5.19 -1.14
N LYS A 213 21.45 6.13 -1.37
CA LYS A 213 21.64 7.56 -1.08
C LYS A 213 20.34 8.20 -0.59
N THR A 214 20.46 9.29 0.16
CA THR A 214 19.34 10.15 0.53
C THR A 214 18.78 10.90 -0.68
N ASP A 215 17.51 11.27 -0.66
CA ASP A 215 16.87 12.11 -1.69
C ASP A 215 16.76 13.60 -1.27
N SER A 216 17.76 14.10 -0.53
CA SER A 216 17.93 15.53 -0.24
C SER A 216 18.45 16.27 -1.48
N LEU A 217 17.84 17.41 -1.80
CA LEU A 217 18.19 18.23 -2.97
C LEU A 217 18.90 19.55 -2.64
N ILE A 218 18.99 19.90 -1.35
CA ILE A 218 19.70 21.08 -0.86
C ILE A 218 20.49 20.70 0.39
N ALA A 219 21.51 21.50 0.71
CA ALA A 219 22.36 21.25 1.86
C ALA A 219 21.65 21.42 3.21
N GLY A 220 22.02 20.58 4.16
CA GLY A 220 21.52 20.58 5.52
C GLY A 220 22.44 19.83 6.49
N THR A 221 21.93 19.54 7.67
CA THR A 221 22.56 18.61 8.61
C THR A 221 21.99 17.22 8.37
N GLU A 222 22.86 16.25 8.07
CA GLU A 222 22.51 14.83 7.98
C GLU A 222 23.14 14.08 9.16
N ILE A 223 22.32 13.33 9.91
CA ILE A 223 22.76 12.46 10.99
C ILE A 223 22.61 11.03 10.49
N LEU A 224 23.74 10.39 10.19
CA LEU A 224 23.76 8.98 9.83
C LEU A 224 23.73 8.14 11.10
N CYS A 225 22.79 7.20 11.17
CA CYS A 225 22.63 6.29 12.28
C CYS A 225 22.68 4.84 11.79
N LYS A 226 23.29 3.97 12.59
CA LYS A 226 23.15 2.51 12.47
C LYS A 226 21.88 2.08 13.18
N LYS A 227 21.04 1.27 12.53
CA LYS A 227 19.89 0.62 13.15
C LYS A 227 20.37 -0.38 14.23
N LEU A 228 19.83 -0.28 15.44
CA LEU A 228 20.10 -1.20 16.53
C LEU A 228 19.06 -2.33 16.57
N ASP A 229 19.43 -3.46 17.17
CA ASP A 229 18.53 -4.61 17.39
C ASP A 229 17.84 -5.17 16.14
N PHE A 230 18.43 -4.95 14.96
CA PHE A 230 17.81 -5.26 13.66
C PHE A 230 16.42 -4.60 13.49
N GLY A 231 16.19 -3.49 14.19
CA GLY A 231 14.93 -2.76 14.17
C GLY A 231 14.70 -2.05 12.85
N GLU A 232 13.43 -1.98 12.47
CA GLU A 232 12.96 -1.28 11.28
C GLU A 232 11.90 -0.26 11.67
N LEU A 233 11.81 0.84 10.91
CA LEU A 233 10.75 1.83 11.11
C LEU A 233 9.40 1.17 10.82
N SER A 234 8.57 0.97 11.85
CA SER A 234 7.30 0.25 11.75
C SER A 234 6.25 0.89 12.66
N ILE A 235 4.98 0.80 12.25
CA ILE A 235 3.84 1.41 12.96
C ILE A 235 3.63 0.70 14.30
N GLY A 236 3.48 1.48 15.39
CA GLY A 236 3.31 0.95 16.75
C GLY A 236 4.63 0.62 17.46
N ASN A 237 5.78 0.74 16.78
CA ASN A 237 7.09 0.42 17.32
C ASN A 237 7.99 1.66 17.43
N THR A 238 9.11 1.47 18.13
CA THR A 238 10.20 2.46 18.22
C THR A 238 11.44 1.90 17.56
N LEU A 239 11.88 2.53 16.48
CA LEU A 239 13.19 2.29 15.89
C LEU A 239 14.26 2.93 16.78
N LYS A 240 15.33 2.19 17.07
CA LYS A 240 16.51 2.70 17.78
C LYS A 240 17.70 2.74 16.84
N GLY A 241 18.49 3.79 16.92
CA GLY A 241 19.74 3.93 16.18
C GLY A 241 20.84 4.55 17.00
N GLU A 242 22.08 4.23 16.65
CA GLU A 242 23.28 4.86 17.18
C GLU A 242 23.89 5.76 16.10
N VAL A 243 24.19 7.02 16.45
CA VAL A 243 24.81 7.98 15.53
C VAL A 243 26.20 7.48 15.12
N LEU A 244 26.39 7.27 13.82
CA LEU A 244 27.68 6.93 13.20
C LEU A 244 28.44 8.18 12.75
N GLU A 245 27.72 9.18 12.25
CA GLU A 245 28.30 10.36 11.63
C GLU A 245 27.32 11.53 11.68
N VAL A 246 27.83 12.74 11.88
CA VAL A 246 27.07 13.98 11.71
C VAL A 246 27.74 14.77 10.59
N ARG A 247 27.00 14.99 9.51
CA ARG A 247 27.46 15.67 8.30
C ARG A 247 26.86 17.06 8.27
N ALA A 248 27.72 18.08 8.31
CA ALA A 248 27.31 19.47 8.15
C ALA A 248 27.32 19.85 6.67
N ASP A 249 26.38 20.71 6.27
CA ASP A 249 26.25 21.24 4.91
C ASP A 249 26.24 20.16 3.82
N SER A 250 25.49 19.08 4.09
CA SER A 250 25.50 17.83 3.32
C SER A 250 24.13 17.54 2.70
N TYR A 251 24.13 16.81 1.58
CA TYR A 251 22.94 16.35 0.87
C TYR A 251 23.28 15.22 -0.12
N TYR A 252 22.28 14.44 -0.53
CA TYR A 252 22.40 13.32 -1.47
C TYR A 252 23.51 12.33 -1.10
N SER A 253 23.64 12.07 0.20
CA SER A 253 24.74 11.31 0.78
C SER A 253 24.42 9.83 0.86
N ALA A 254 25.47 9.02 0.99
CA ALA A 254 25.34 7.57 1.11
C ALA A 254 24.56 7.15 2.37
N VAL A 255 23.76 6.09 2.21
CA VAL A 255 23.09 5.34 3.27
C VAL A 255 23.18 3.83 2.97
N GLY A 256 23.58 3.05 3.97
CA GLY A 256 23.70 1.60 3.90
C GLY A 256 22.40 0.87 4.22
N LYS A 257 22.42 -0.47 4.08
CA LYS A 257 21.26 -1.34 4.30
C LYS A 257 20.71 -1.26 5.73
N ASP A 258 21.62 -1.27 6.71
CA ASP A 258 21.29 -1.29 8.14
C ASP A 258 21.43 0.11 8.77
N GLU A 259 21.27 1.15 7.94
CA GLU A 259 21.46 2.54 8.32
C GLU A 259 20.22 3.37 7.99
N PHE A 260 20.10 4.52 8.64
CA PHE A 260 19.17 5.56 8.25
C PHE A 260 19.81 6.94 8.45
N VAL A 261 19.29 7.94 7.75
CA VAL A 261 19.69 9.33 7.85
C VAL A 261 18.51 10.16 8.32
N LEU A 262 18.74 10.99 9.34
CA LEU A 262 17.88 12.11 9.67
C LEU A 262 18.46 13.38 9.04
N TYR A 263 17.70 14.01 8.16
CA TYR A 263 18.08 15.23 7.47
C TYR A 263 17.22 16.41 7.89
N VAL A 264 17.85 17.54 8.18
CA VAL A 264 17.17 18.83 8.34
C VAL A 264 17.91 19.91 7.56
N LYS A 265 17.18 20.74 6.80
CA LYS A 265 17.80 21.77 5.97
C LYS A 265 18.53 22.83 6.80
N ASN A 266 19.53 23.46 6.19
CA ASN A 266 20.20 24.61 6.79
C ASN A 266 19.21 25.74 7.12
N GLY A 267 19.38 26.37 8.27
CA GLY A 267 18.53 27.48 8.72
C GLY A 267 17.17 27.05 9.29
N SER A 268 16.86 25.75 9.30
CA SER A 268 15.71 25.25 10.06
C SER A 268 15.87 25.54 11.56
N PRO A 269 14.80 25.97 12.26
CA PRO A 269 14.80 26.07 13.72
C PRO A 269 15.15 24.76 14.45
N LEU A 270 14.92 23.59 13.82
CA LEU A 270 15.22 22.29 14.42
C LEU A 270 16.69 21.88 14.29
N GLN A 271 17.48 22.56 13.45
CA GLN A 271 18.92 22.30 13.32
C GLN A 271 19.65 22.53 14.65
N ALA A 272 19.20 23.50 15.46
CA ALA A 272 19.73 23.77 16.79
C ALA A 272 19.56 22.60 17.78
N SER A 273 18.53 21.76 17.57
CA SER A 273 18.25 20.60 18.42
C SER A 273 19.27 19.46 18.25
N VAL A 274 20.07 19.50 17.18
CA VAL A 274 21.04 18.45 16.83
C VAL A 274 22.47 18.98 16.67
N THR A 275 22.72 20.25 16.98
CA THR A 275 24.05 20.86 16.85
C THR A 275 25.12 20.17 17.71
N ASN A 276 24.73 19.58 18.84
CA ASN A 276 25.63 18.85 19.73
C ASN A 276 25.53 17.32 19.59
N ALA A 277 24.82 16.82 18.56
CA ALA A 277 24.80 15.40 18.27
C ALA A 277 26.23 14.93 17.93
N LYS A 278 26.62 13.77 18.46
CA LYS A 278 27.94 13.18 18.24
C LYS A 278 27.83 11.67 18.07
N VAL A 279 28.89 11.08 17.52
CA VAL A 279 29.02 9.63 17.38
C VAL A 279 28.76 8.93 18.71
N GLY A 280 27.96 7.87 18.69
CA GLY A 280 27.54 7.11 19.87
C GLY A 280 26.29 7.64 20.58
N ASP A 281 25.76 8.81 20.19
CA ASP A 281 24.46 9.25 20.70
C ASP A 281 23.34 8.32 20.20
N ILE A 282 22.27 8.19 20.99
CA ILE A 282 21.13 7.34 20.66
C ILE A 282 19.98 8.16 20.08
N VAL A 283 19.46 7.71 18.95
CA VAL A 283 18.26 8.23 18.30
C VAL A 283 17.14 7.22 18.46
N GLU A 284 15.95 7.68 18.85
CA GLU A 284 14.74 6.84 18.89
C GLU A 284 13.63 7.49 18.07
N ILE A 285 12.96 6.71 17.23
CA ILE A 285 11.85 7.16 16.39
C ILE A 285 10.64 6.26 16.64
N ALA A 286 9.61 6.79 17.28
CA ALA A 286 8.35 6.09 17.48
C ALA A 286 7.33 6.48 16.40
N VAL A 287 6.71 5.48 15.77
CA VAL A 287 5.64 5.68 14.79
C VAL A 287 4.30 5.38 15.45
N ASN A 288 3.42 6.38 15.52
CA ASN A 288 2.15 6.27 16.21
C ASN A 288 1.00 6.32 15.20
N GLU A 289 0.10 5.34 15.26
CA GLU A 289 -1.24 5.49 14.70
C GLU A 289 -2.08 6.34 15.65
N MET A 290 -2.63 7.43 15.14
CA MET A 290 -3.39 8.40 15.90
C MET A 290 -4.89 8.08 15.97
N ILE A 291 -5.36 7.13 15.16
CA ILE A 291 -6.74 6.67 15.14
C ILE A 291 -6.84 5.33 15.87
N GLU A 292 -7.35 5.35 17.10
CA GLU A 292 -7.40 4.19 17.99
C GLU A 292 -8.07 2.96 17.35
N ALA A 293 -9.16 3.16 16.61
CA ALA A 293 -9.88 2.09 15.93
C ALA A 293 -9.05 1.39 14.82
N SER A 294 -7.99 2.05 14.34
CA SER A 294 -7.17 1.56 13.23
C SER A 294 -5.91 0.83 13.71
N LYS A 295 -5.46 1.08 14.94
CA LYS A 295 -4.24 0.47 15.52
C LYS A 295 -4.18 -1.05 15.37
N PRO A 296 -5.25 -1.83 15.68
CA PRO A 296 -5.16 -3.29 15.58
C PRO A 296 -4.81 -3.79 14.18
N TYR A 297 -5.11 -2.99 13.14
CA TYR A 297 -4.91 -3.34 11.75
C TYR A 297 -3.64 -2.72 11.17
N THR A 298 -3.30 -1.48 11.54
CA THR A 298 -2.13 -0.78 10.98
C THR A 298 -0.83 -1.22 11.64
N GLU A 299 -0.83 -1.54 12.94
CA GLU A 299 0.34 -2.02 13.68
C GLU A 299 0.69 -3.49 13.36
N THR A 300 -0.26 -4.25 12.80
CA THR A 300 -0.08 -5.66 12.40
C THR A 300 -0.04 -5.84 10.88
N ALA A 301 -0.11 -4.75 10.12
CA ALA A 301 -0.09 -4.80 8.66
C ALA A 301 1.29 -5.29 8.18
N ASN A 302 1.30 -6.42 7.47
CA ASN A 302 2.47 -6.84 6.71
C ASN A 302 2.61 -6.00 5.43
N THR A 303 1.48 -5.62 4.83
CA THR A 303 1.45 -4.73 3.68
C THR A 303 0.31 -3.75 3.85
N SER A 304 0.52 -2.51 3.43
CA SER A 304 -0.55 -1.51 3.36
C SER A 304 -0.31 -0.53 2.23
N LEU A 305 -1.38 0.07 1.72
CA LEU A 305 -1.32 1.12 0.71
C LEU A 305 -2.54 2.03 0.84
N ALA A 306 -2.44 3.24 0.29
CA ALA A 306 -3.56 4.18 0.30
C ALA A 306 -4.75 3.66 -0.55
N ALA A 307 -5.94 3.65 0.06
CA ALA A 307 -7.23 3.40 -0.57
C ALA A 307 -7.96 4.73 -0.84
N GLN A 308 -7.27 5.64 -1.51
CA GLN A 308 -7.59 7.07 -1.51
C GLN A 308 -8.98 7.43 -2.06
N TYR A 309 -9.48 6.67 -3.04
CA TYR A 309 -10.71 6.99 -3.77
C TYR A 309 -11.62 5.76 -3.82
N PRO A 310 -12.43 5.51 -2.77
CA PRO A 310 -13.45 4.47 -2.83
C PRO A 310 -14.44 4.80 -3.96
N ILE A 311 -14.62 3.83 -4.87
CA ILE A 311 -15.57 3.90 -5.98
C ILE A 311 -16.79 2.99 -5.77
N VAL A 312 -16.68 2.02 -4.85
CA VAL A 312 -17.74 1.10 -4.45
C VAL A 312 -17.62 0.90 -2.94
N LYS A 313 -18.74 1.02 -2.23
CA LYS A 313 -18.84 0.76 -0.79
C LYS A 313 -20.08 -0.06 -0.50
N ASN A 314 -19.91 -1.18 0.20
CA ASN A 314 -21.00 -2.11 0.54
C ASN A 314 -21.80 -2.56 -0.70
N GLY A 315 -21.12 -2.81 -1.83
CA GLY A 315 -21.73 -3.25 -3.08
C GLY A 315 -22.49 -2.15 -3.84
N VAL A 316 -22.35 -0.87 -3.47
CA VAL A 316 -22.99 0.26 -4.14
C VAL A 316 -21.91 1.23 -4.61
N ALA A 317 -22.04 1.73 -5.85
CA ALA A 317 -21.15 2.76 -6.39
C ALA A 317 -21.11 3.98 -5.45
N ASP A 318 -19.92 4.28 -4.93
CA ASP A 318 -19.66 5.42 -4.05
C ASP A 318 -19.24 6.63 -4.89
N LEU A 319 -20.23 7.27 -5.49
CA LEU A 319 -20.01 8.45 -6.34
C LEU A 319 -19.97 9.78 -5.56
N THR A 320 -19.77 9.70 -4.24
CA THR A 320 -19.88 10.83 -3.30
C THR A 320 -18.57 11.64 -3.18
N GLU A 321 -18.43 12.42 -2.10
CA GLU A 321 -17.39 13.42 -1.82
C GLU A 321 -15.95 12.94 -2.13
N SER A 322 -15.64 11.67 -1.91
CA SER A 322 -14.33 11.06 -2.20
C SER A 322 -13.91 11.24 -3.66
N LEU A 323 -14.82 11.06 -4.62
CA LEU A 323 -14.54 11.21 -6.05
C LEU A 323 -14.54 12.67 -6.50
N SER A 324 -15.19 13.56 -5.76
CA SER A 324 -15.23 14.99 -6.10
C SER A 324 -13.83 15.62 -6.16
N GLN A 325 -12.87 15.08 -5.38
CA GLN A 325 -11.48 15.53 -5.34
C GLN A 325 -10.70 15.24 -6.63
N LEU A 326 -11.16 14.29 -7.45
CA LEU A 326 -10.50 13.95 -8.73
C LEU A 326 -10.82 14.94 -9.84
N GLY A 327 -11.87 15.76 -9.68
CA GLY A 327 -12.33 16.69 -10.70
C GLY A 327 -13.08 16.04 -11.86
N ALA A 328 -14.00 16.79 -12.45
CA ALA A 328 -14.92 16.28 -13.48
C ALA A 328 -14.19 15.73 -14.73
N GLU A 329 -13.06 16.33 -15.13
CA GLU A 329 -12.29 15.87 -16.28
C GLU A 329 -11.74 14.46 -16.06
N PHE A 330 -11.18 14.16 -14.89
CA PHE A 330 -10.62 12.84 -14.58
C PHE A 330 -11.71 11.76 -14.50
N LEU A 331 -12.84 12.10 -13.88
CA LEU A 331 -13.98 11.19 -13.71
C LEU A 331 -14.59 10.78 -15.06
N ASN A 332 -14.71 11.73 -15.99
CA ASN A 332 -15.30 11.52 -17.31
C ASN A 332 -14.31 11.04 -18.37
N ALA A 333 -12.99 11.18 -18.14
CA ALA A 333 -11.99 10.69 -19.05
C ALA A 333 -12.07 9.16 -19.21
N ARG A 334 -11.94 8.68 -20.45
CA ARG A 334 -11.77 7.25 -20.74
C ARG A 334 -10.30 6.90 -20.73
N ALA A 335 -9.93 5.95 -19.89
CA ALA A 335 -8.55 5.52 -19.74
C ALA A 335 -8.48 4.04 -19.33
N GLN A 336 -7.26 3.48 -19.37
CA GLN A 336 -6.95 2.29 -18.58
C GLN A 336 -7.18 2.61 -17.10
N ARG A 337 -7.76 1.67 -16.36
CA ARG A 337 -8.01 1.80 -14.92
C ARG A 337 -7.47 0.59 -14.17
N THR A 338 -7.11 0.81 -12.90
CA THR A 338 -6.71 -0.24 -11.96
C THR A 338 -7.43 0.00 -10.65
N SER A 339 -7.99 -1.07 -10.08
CA SER A 339 -8.69 -1.03 -8.80
C SER A 339 -8.41 -2.30 -8.00
N ILE A 340 -8.54 -2.16 -6.69
CA ILE A 340 -8.60 -3.27 -5.75
C ILE A 340 -10.00 -3.33 -5.14
N GLY A 341 -10.59 -4.52 -5.15
CA GLY A 341 -11.87 -4.83 -4.54
C GLY A 341 -11.71 -5.83 -3.41
N LEU A 342 -12.60 -5.75 -2.42
CA LEU A 342 -12.71 -6.71 -1.33
C LEU A 342 -14.12 -7.28 -1.33
N LYS A 343 -14.23 -8.59 -1.47
CA LYS A 343 -15.51 -9.29 -1.27
C LYS A 343 -15.78 -9.43 0.24
N GLU A 344 -17.04 -9.67 0.58
CA GLU A 344 -17.50 -9.84 1.97
C GLU A 344 -16.76 -10.97 2.71
N ASP A 345 -16.36 -12.02 2.00
CA ASP A 345 -15.62 -13.17 2.53
C ASP A 345 -14.12 -12.92 2.73
N GLY A 346 -13.63 -11.71 2.44
CA GLY A 346 -12.21 -11.34 2.53
C GLY A 346 -11.39 -11.66 1.28
N THR A 347 -12.00 -12.15 0.21
CA THR A 347 -11.34 -12.34 -1.08
C THR A 347 -10.89 -10.98 -1.64
N VAL A 348 -9.65 -10.94 -2.11
CA VAL A 348 -9.03 -9.78 -2.76
C VAL A 348 -9.18 -9.94 -4.27
N LEU A 349 -9.62 -8.86 -4.91
CA LEU A 349 -9.79 -8.78 -6.35
C LEU A 349 -8.97 -7.62 -6.89
N PHE A 350 -8.05 -7.88 -7.81
CA PHE A 350 -7.40 -6.86 -8.62
C PHE A 350 -8.07 -6.79 -9.98
N ILE A 351 -8.55 -5.61 -10.37
CA ILE A 351 -9.13 -5.36 -11.69
C ILE A 351 -8.27 -4.36 -12.44
N CYS A 352 -7.93 -4.71 -13.68
CA CYS A 352 -7.33 -3.80 -14.65
C CYS A 352 -8.23 -3.74 -15.89
N THR A 353 -8.33 -2.56 -16.51
CA THR A 353 -9.02 -2.40 -17.78
C THR A 353 -8.09 -1.85 -18.84
N ALA A 354 -8.21 -2.36 -20.06
CA ALA A 354 -7.53 -1.77 -21.20
C ALA A 354 -8.18 -0.42 -21.57
N GLY A 355 -7.50 0.36 -22.39
CA GLY A 355 -7.95 1.70 -22.73
C GLY A 355 -7.07 2.36 -23.77
N ARG A 356 -7.50 3.56 -24.21
CA ARG A 356 -6.81 4.38 -25.21
C ARG A 356 -6.54 3.67 -26.55
N ASN A 357 -7.28 2.59 -26.83
CA ASN A 357 -7.13 1.72 -28.01
C ASN A 357 -5.73 1.09 -28.18
N ILE A 358 -4.98 0.93 -27.08
CA ILE A 358 -3.61 0.38 -27.13
C ILE A 358 -3.63 -1.15 -27.03
N THR A 359 -4.46 -1.69 -26.13
CA THR A 359 -4.56 -3.14 -25.87
C THR A 359 -5.99 -3.59 -26.14
N ASP A 360 -6.15 -4.73 -26.83
CA ASP A 360 -7.44 -5.33 -27.21
C ASP A 360 -8.41 -4.38 -27.96
N GLY A 361 -7.92 -3.29 -28.55
CA GLY A 361 -8.76 -2.27 -29.18
C GLY A 361 -9.73 -1.56 -28.21
N ALA A 362 -9.50 -1.66 -26.90
CA ALA A 362 -10.41 -1.12 -25.90
C ALA A 362 -10.28 0.40 -25.75
N THR A 363 -11.40 1.12 -25.74
CA THR A 363 -11.36 2.59 -25.59
C THR A 363 -11.04 3.01 -24.15
N GLY A 364 -11.44 2.19 -23.18
CA GLY A 364 -11.27 2.44 -21.75
C GLY A 364 -12.53 2.99 -21.09
N LEU A 365 -12.50 2.96 -19.76
CA LEU A 365 -13.63 3.28 -18.89
C LEU A 365 -13.51 4.66 -18.25
N THR A 366 -14.66 5.29 -18.05
CA THR A 366 -14.79 6.37 -17.06
C THR A 366 -14.67 5.79 -15.64
N VAL A 367 -14.55 6.65 -14.63
CA VAL A 367 -14.56 6.18 -13.23
C VAL A 367 -15.93 5.61 -12.86
N TYR A 368 -17.01 6.13 -13.43
CA TYR A 368 -18.37 5.62 -13.23
C TYR A 368 -18.55 4.21 -13.80
N GLU A 369 -18.08 3.97 -15.03
CA GLU A 369 -18.17 2.64 -15.64
C GLU A 369 -17.26 1.61 -14.94
N LEU A 370 -16.15 2.07 -14.36
CA LEU A 370 -15.32 1.23 -13.49
C LEU A 370 -16.07 0.87 -12.20
N ALA A 371 -16.80 1.81 -11.59
CA ALA A 371 -17.61 1.54 -10.42
C ALA A 371 -18.75 0.55 -10.72
N ASP A 372 -19.39 0.63 -11.90
CA ASP A 372 -20.41 -0.33 -12.32
C ASP A 372 -19.84 -1.73 -12.63
N LEU A 373 -18.56 -1.81 -12.99
CA LEU A 373 -17.84 -3.06 -13.25
C LEU A 373 -17.45 -3.79 -11.96
N MET A 374 -17.13 -3.02 -10.91
CA MET A 374 -16.62 -3.47 -9.61
C MET A 374 -17.75 -3.84 -8.66
#